data_AF-A0A519KQ87-F1
#
_entry.id   AF-A0A519KQ87-F1
#
_cell.length_a   1.000
_cell.length_b   1.000
_cell.length_c   1.000
_cell.angle_alpha   90.00
_cell.angle_beta   90.00
_cell.angle_gamma   90.00
#
_symmetry.space_group_name_H-M   'P 1'
#
loop_
_entity.id
_entity.type
_entity.pdbx_description
1 polymer ?
#
loop_
_entity_poly.entity_id
_entity_poly.type
_entity_poly.pdbx_seq_one_letter_code
_entity_poly.pdbx_strand_id
1 'polypeptide(L)' 'MSLIDQYTRDIQQLCEQHKVRRLYAFGSVLTDRFQQDSDVDLIVDFEPWFDI' A
#
# COMPACT_ATOMS: atom_id res chain seq x y z
N MET A 1 0.33 -1.39 -16.36
CA MET A 1 0.11 -0.62 -15.12
C MET A 1 -0.81 -1.44 -14.25
N SER A 2 -0.33 -1.80 -13.06
CA SER A 2 -1.13 -2.49 -12.04
C SER A 2 -2.22 -1.55 -11.49
N LEU A 3 -3.17 -2.09 -10.73
CA LEU A 3 -4.13 -1.27 -9.98
C LEU A 3 -3.41 -0.28 -9.05
N ILE A 4 -2.37 -0.74 -8.35
CA ILE A 4 -1.59 0.07 -7.40
C ILE A 4 -0.95 1.26 -8.11
N ASP A 5 -0.39 1.06 -9.31
CA ASP A 5 0.28 2.13 -10.08
C ASP A 5 -0.66 3.30 -10.39
N GLN A 6 -1.97 3.03 -10.52
CA GLN A 6 -2.98 4.06 -10.84
C GLN A 6 -3.25 4.99 -9.65
N TYR A 7 -3.13 4.47 -8.42
CA TYR A 7 -3.43 5.20 -7.19
C TYR A 7 -2.17 5.61 -6.40
N THR A 8 -0.98 5.45 -6.97
CA THR A 8 0.29 5.73 -6.28
C THR A 8 0.33 7.09 -5.61
N ARG A 9 -0.19 8.15 -6.25
CA ARG A 9 -0.21 9.51 -5.65
C ARG A 9 -1.10 9.59 -4.41
N ASP A 10 -2.31 9.04 -4.49
CA ASP A 10 -3.26 9.09 -3.37
C ASP A 10 -2.77 8.22 -2.21
N ILE A 11 -2.19 7.06 -2.52
CA ILE A 11 -1.56 6.17 -1.53
C ILE A 11 -0.38 6.88 -0.86
N GLN A 12 0.47 7.57 -1.62
CA GLN A 12 1.59 8.35 -1.06
C GLN A 12 1.10 9.45 -0.12
N GLN A 13 0.06 10.20 -0.51
CA GLN A 13 -0.53 11.22 0.36
C GLN A 13 -1.09 10.63 1.66
N LEU A 14 -1.78 9.49 1.58
CA LEU A 14 -2.25 8.79 2.78
C LEU A 14 -1.10 8.33 3.67
N CYS A 15 -0.03 7.80 3.08
CA CYS A 15 1.16 7.40 3.84
C CYS A 15 1.76 8.59 4.62
N GLU A 16 1.90 9.74 3.98
CA GLU A 16 2.39 10.97 4.63
C GLU A 16 1.46 11.43 5.76
N GLN A 17 0.15 11.47 5.50
CA GLN A 17 -0.86 11.91 6.48
C GLN A 17 -0.94 11.00 7.71
N HIS A 18 -0.72 9.70 7.52
CA HIS A 18 -0.84 8.70 8.58
C HIS A 18 0.50 8.23 9.16
N LYS A 19 1.61 8.93 8.85
CA LYS A 19 2.96 8.58 9.32
C LYS A 19 3.33 7.12 9.02
N VAL A 20 3.05 6.68 7.81
CA VAL A 20 3.51 5.39 7.29
C VAL A 20 4.98 5.54 6.90
N ARG A 21 5.84 4.73 7.52
CA ARG A 21 7.26 4.65 7.19
C ARG A 21 7.49 3.88 5.91
N ARG A 22 6.81 2.73 5.74
CA ARG A 22 6.88 1.89 4.55
C ARG A 22 5.55 1.20 4.28
N LEU A 23 5.20 1.06 3.01
CA LEU A 23 4.04 0.32 2.55
C LEU A 23 4.47 -0.64 1.45
N TYR A 24 4.04 -1.89 1.57
CA TYR A 24 4.31 -2.94 0.58
C TYR A 24 3.00 -3.58 0.15
N ALA A 25 2.79 -3.69 -1.16
CA ALA A 25 1.77 -4.57 -1.70
C ALA A 25 2.35 -5.98 -1.87
N PHE A 26 1.52 -7.00 -1.69
CA PHE A 26 1.88 -8.40 -1.97
C PHE A 26 0.63 -9.18 -2.41
N GLY A 27 0.78 -10.47 -2.66
CA GLY A 27 -0.35 -11.32 -3.01
C GLY A 27 -0.84 -11.13 -4.45
N SER A 28 -2.13 -11.38 -4.67
CA SER A 28 -2.73 -11.49 -6.00
C SER A 28 -2.65 -10.18 -6.80
N VAL A 29 -2.71 -9.02 -6.13
CA VAL A 29 -2.70 -7.66 -6.71
C VAL A 29 -1.45 -7.34 -7.54
N LEU A 30 -0.37 -8.10 -7.37
CA LEU A 30 0.87 -7.95 -8.13
C LEU A 30 0.98 -8.93 -9.32
N THR A 31 -0.07 -9.70 -9.58
CA THR A 31 -0.07 -10.76 -10.58
C THR A 31 -1.23 -10.61 -11.56
N ASP A 32 -1.21 -11.38 -12.64
CA ASP A 32 -2.29 -11.50 -13.60
C ASP A 32 -3.53 -12.25 -13.05
N ARG A 33 -3.49 -12.75 -11.81
CA ARG A 33 -4.61 -13.40 -11.13
C ARG A 33 -5.52 -12.44 -10.35
N PHE A 34 -5.20 -11.14 -10.32
CA PHE A 34 -6.05 -10.14 -9.67
C PHE A 34 -7.35 -9.94 -10.47
N GLN A 35 -8.48 -10.15 -9.83
CA GLN A 35 -9.81 -10.09 -10.43
C GLN A 35 -10.76 -9.24 -9.57
N GLN A 36 -11.98 -9.01 -10.04
CA GLN A 36 -12.90 -8.05 -9.44
C GLN A 36 -13.27 -8.35 -7.97
N ASP A 37 -13.25 -9.63 -7.58
CA ASP A 37 -13.53 -10.13 -6.23
C ASP A 37 -12.26 -10.37 -5.40
N SER A 38 -11.07 -10.05 -5.94
CA SER A 38 -9.82 -10.12 -5.20
C SER A 38 -9.72 -8.99 -4.17
N ASP A 39 -9.10 -9.30 -3.03
CA ASP A 39 -8.65 -8.36 -2.03
C ASP A 39 -7.33 -7.68 -2.43
N VAL A 40 -6.97 -6.62 -1.69
CA VAL A 40 -5.69 -5.92 -1.84
C VAL A 40 -4.91 -6.11 -0.54
N ASP A 41 -3.88 -6.95 -0.60
CA ASP A 41 -3.02 -7.26 0.53
C ASP A 41 -1.89 -6.22 0.67
N LEU A 42 -1.84 -5.55 1.82
CA LEU A 42 -0.84 -4.54 2.15
C LEU A 42 -0.16 -4.85 3.49
N ILE A 43 1.16 -4.70 3.54
CA ILE A 43 1.92 -4.58 4.79
C ILE A 43 2.23 -3.11 5.01
N VAL A 44 1.89 -2.61 6.20
CA VAL A 44 2.13 -1.22 6.58
C VAL A 44 3.03 -1.19 7.81
N ASP A 45 4.15 -0.49 7.66
CA ASP A 45 5.11 -0.18 8.70
C ASP A 45 4.97 1.30 9.03
N PHE A 46 4.51 1.61 10.25
CA PHE A 46 4.30 2.98 10.69
C PHE A 46 5.55 3.53 11.37
N GLU A 47 5.69 4.86 11.35
CA GLU A 47 6.71 5.52 12.17
C GLU A 47 6.48 5.17 13.66
N PRO A 48 7.56 4.99 14.44
CA PRO A 48 7.45 4.79 15.88
C PRO A 48 6.67 5.95 16.54
N TRP A 49 5.86 5.62 17.53
CA TRP A 49 5.09 6.63 18.28
C TRP A 49 5.98 7.53 19.16
N PHE A 50 7.21 7.11 19.42
CA PHE A 50 8.22 7.85 20.17
C PHE A 50 9.57 7.77 19.47
N ASP A 51 10.12 8.93 19.11
CA ASP A 51 11.52 9.08 18.75
C ASP A 51 12.33 9.09 20.06
N ILE A 52 13.09 8.02 20.34
CA ILE A 52 14.10 7.99 21.40
C ILE A 52 15.47 8.19 20.75
#